data_AF-W3VPW5-F1
#
_entry.id   AF-W3VPW5-F1
#
_cell.length_a   1.000
_cell.length_b   1.000
_cell.length_c   1.000
_cell.angle_alpha   90.00
_cell.angle_beta   90.00
_cell.angle_gamma   90.00
#
_symmetry.space_group_name_H-M   'P 1'
#
loop_
_entity.id
_entity.type
_entity.pdbx_description
1 polymer ?
#
loop_
_entity_poly.entity_id
_entity_poly.type
_entity_poly.pdbx_seq_one_letter_code
_entity_poly.pdbx_strand_id
1 'polypeptide(L)'
;MDLLTQLDGDIDLLLKIMSSSVAFISRKAQHTPLPSSSIPLSVLGKTEAISPTEMDEAIAELVSDLIEKADSIRSIIHHLPTAQDLATDTQLQTQLDQIQYDMQRANHEYEQAVHMANELRKEVKALLQVVADTHSASRAWLVHELQP
;
A
#
# COMPACT_ATOMS: atom_id res chain seq x y z
N MET A 1 0.71 -3.31 0.34
CA MET A 1 0.91 -4.33 -0.72
C MET A 1 1.74 -5.43 -0.08
N ASP A 2 1.46 -6.69 -0.36
CA ASP A 2 2.25 -7.81 0.18
C ASP A 2 3.70 -7.75 -0.34
N LEU A 3 4.69 -8.09 0.50
CA LEU A 3 6.12 -8.00 0.18
C LEU A 3 6.51 -8.90 -0.99
N LEU A 4 5.90 -10.08 -1.09
CA LEU A 4 6.12 -10.99 -2.22
C LEU A 4 5.54 -10.42 -3.52
N THR A 5 4.33 -9.85 -3.45
CA THR A 5 3.72 -9.19 -4.60
C THR A 5 4.53 -7.99 -5.08
N GLN A 6 5.10 -7.22 -4.14
CA GLN A 6 5.99 -6.11 -4.46
C GLN A 6 7.29 -6.60 -5.11
N LEU A 7 7.90 -7.66 -4.58
CA LEU A 7 9.12 -8.25 -5.14
C LEU A 7 8.90 -8.74 -6.58
N ASP A 8 7.78 -9.43 -6.84
CA ASP A 8 7.43 -9.92 -8.17
C ASP A 8 7.32 -8.76 -9.17
N GLY A 9 6.61 -7.69 -8.79
CA GLY A 9 6.50 -6.48 -9.61
C GLY A 9 7.83 -5.77 -9.86
N ASP A 10 8.70 -5.70 -8.85
CA ASP A 10 10.01 -5.05 -8.96
C ASP A 10 10.97 -5.85 -9.87
N ILE A 11 10.94 -7.18 -9.81
CA ILE A 11 11.70 -8.05 -10.72
C ILE A 11 11.20 -7.88 -12.16
N ASP A 12 9.89 -7.86 -12.36
CA ASP A 12 9.27 -7.62 -13.67
C ASP A 12 9.66 -6.27 -14.26
N LEU A 13 9.69 -5.23 -13.41
CA LEU A 13 10.13 -3.90 -13.80
C LEU A 13 11.61 -3.89 -14.19
N LEU A 14 12.47 -4.54 -13.40
CA LEU A 14 13.90 -4.65 -13.70
C LEU A 14 14.13 -5.30 -15.07
N LEU A 15 13.43 -6.40 -15.37
CA LEU A 15 13.54 -7.07 -16.67
C LEU A 15 13.06 -6.19 -17.83
N LYS A 16 11.99 -5.42 -17.64
CA LYS A 16 11.49 -4.44 -18.63
C LYS A 16 12.49 -3.33 -18.88
N ILE A 17 13.11 -2.80 -17.83
CA ILE A 17 14.18 -1.79 -17.93
C ILE A 17 15.33 -2.37 -18.74
N MET A 18 15.85 -3.54 -18.36
CA MET A 18 16.96 -4.21 -19.07
C MET A 18 16.67 -4.41 -20.57
N SER A 19 15.49 -4.93 -20.90
CA SER A 19 15.10 -5.15 -22.30
C SER A 19 15.01 -3.84 -23.07
N SER A 20 14.43 -2.80 -22.45
CA SER A 20 14.29 -1.48 -23.06
C SER A 20 15.64 -0.80 -23.25
N SER A 21 16.56 -0.92 -22.28
CA SER A 21 17.92 -0.38 -22.35
C SER A 21 18.71 -1.00 -23.51
N VAL A 22 18.66 -2.33 -23.66
CA VAL A 22 19.32 -3.02 -24.78
C VAL A 22 18.71 -2.57 -26.12
N ALA A 23 17.39 -2.48 -26.20
CA ALA A 23 16.72 -2.01 -27.41
C ALA A 23 17.06 -0.55 -27.75
N PHE A 24 17.17 0.32 -26.74
CA PHE A 24 17.56 1.72 -26.90
C PHE A 24 18.98 1.84 -27.45
N ILE A 25 19.96 1.23 -26.77
CA ILE A 25 21.36 1.26 -27.18
C ILE A 25 21.51 0.69 -28.59
N SER A 26 20.89 -0.46 -28.88
CA SER A 26 20.98 -1.10 -30.19
C SER A 26 20.41 -0.26 -31.33
N ARG A 27 19.37 0.53 -31.11
CA ARG A 27 18.74 1.36 -32.17
C ARG A 27 19.39 2.72 -32.31
N LYS A 28 19.91 3.27 -31.23
CA LYS A 28 20.43 4.65 -31.16
C LYS A 28 21.95 4.72 -31.27
N ALA A 29 22.65 3.59 -31.26
CA ALA A 29 24.11 3.55 -31.43
C ALA A 29 24.54 4.11 -32.79
N GLN A 30 25.47 5.05 -32.73
CA GLN A 30 26.13 5.57 -33.93
C GLN A 30 27.16 4.56 -34.44
N HIS A 31 27.13 4.27 -35.74
CA HIS A 31 28.11 3.41 -36.39
C HIS A 31 29.27 4.25 -36.91
N THR A 32 30.49 3.95 -36.46
CA THR A 32 31.71 4.63 -36.89
C THR A 32 32.45 3.76 -37.91
N PRO A 33 32.88 4.30 -39.07
CA PRO A 33 33.71 3.54 -40.00
C PRO A 33 35.07 3.22 -39.37
N LEU A 34 35.60 2.04 -39.67
CA LEU A 34 36.92 1.64 -39.18
C LEU A 34 38.00 2.58 -39.77
N PRO A 35 38.99 3.01 -38.96
CA PRO A 35 40.00 3.99 -39.38
C PRO A 35 40.82 3.64 -40.63
N SER A 36 40.86 2.36 -41.01
CA SER A 36 41.66 1.81 -42.11
C SER A 36 40.84 1.11 -43.20
N SER A 37 39.50 1.24 -43.19
CA SER A 37 38.62 0.55 -44.13
C SER A 37 38.16 1.47 -45.26
N SER A 38 38.22 0.99 -46.51
CA SER A 38 37.61 1.66 -47.67
C SER A 38 36.13 1.28 -47.85
N ILE A 39 35.59 0.44 -46.98
CA ILE A 39 34.20 -0.03 -47.07
C ILE A 39 33.28 1.11 -46.62
N PRO A 40 32.43 1.64 -47.53
CA PRO A 40 31.51 2.71 -47.17
C PRO A 40 30.47 2.20 -46.18
N LEU A 41 30.14 3.02 -45.20
CA LEU A 41 29.15 2.69 -44.18
C LEU A 41 27.76 2.74 -44.82
N SER A 42 27.04 1.62 -44.82
CA SER A 42 25.67 1.55 -45.34
C SER A 42 24.71 2.12 -44.29
N VAL A 43 24.48 3.43 -44.34
CA VAL A 43 23.52 4.12 -43.48
C VAL A 43 22.12 3.87 -44.03
N LEU A 44 21.33 3.01 -43.37
CA LEU A 44 19.95 2.76 -43.76
C LEU A 44 19.06 3.94 -43.30
N GLY A 45 18.73 4.86 -44.22
CA GLY A 45 17.75 5.93 -43.98
C GLY A 45 18.21 7.06 -43.05
N LYS A 46 17.25 7.77 -42.43
CA LYS A 46 17.54 8.78 -41.38
C LYS A 46 17.86 8.04 -40.09
N THR A 47 19.15 7.86 -39.78
CA THR A 47 19.57 7.31 -38.50
C THR A 47 19.13 8.23 -37.38
N GLU A 48 18.32 7.73 -36.45
CA GLU A 48 18.03 8.41 -35.17
C GLU A 48 19.21 8.27 -34.18
N ALA A 49 20.43 8.09 -34.70
CA ALA A 49 21.62 7.94 -33.89
C ALA A 49 21.86 9.23 -33.12
N ILE A 50 22.09 9.07 -31.82
CA ILE A 50 22.44 10.18 -30.92
C ILE A 50 23.96 10.35 -30.91
N SER A 51 24.42 11.50 -30.41
CA SER A 51 25.85 11.73 -30.30
C SER A 51 26.51 10.75 -29.31
N PRO A 52 27.80 10.44 -29.45
CA PRO A 52 28.50 9.54 -28.52
C PRO A 52 28.44 10.04 -27.07
N THR A 53 28.51 11.36 -26.86
CA THR A 53 28.42 11.97 -25.53
C THR A 53 27.04 11.78 -24.90
N GLU A 54 25.97 12.02 -25.67
CA GLU A 54 24.60 11.78 -25.19
C GLU A 54 24.34 10.28 -24.95
N MET A 55 24.96 9.40 -25.74
CA MET A 55 24.88 7.95 -25.53
C MET A 55 25.58 7.54 -24.23
N ASP A 56 26.78 8.06 -23.97
CA ASP A 56 27.52 7.75 -22.74
C ASP A 56 26.77 8.24 -21.49
N GLU A 57 26.19 9.44 -21.55
CA GLU A 57 25.32 9.98 -20.48
C GLU A 57 24.08 9.12 -20.27
N ALA A 58 23.37 8.76 -21.35
CA ALA A 58 22.18 7.90 -21.27
C ALA A 58 22.52 6.50 -20.73
N ILE A 59 23.65 5.92 -21.13
CA ILE A 59 24.10 4.62 -20.59
C ILE A 59 24.40 4.75 -19.09
N ALA A 60 25.06 5.83 -18.67
CA ALA A 60 25.35 6.05 -17.25
C ALA A 60 24.08 6.17 -16.40
N GLU A 61 23.07 6.90 -16.89
CA GLU A 61 21.74 6.99 -16.26
C GLU A 61 21.07 5.62 -16.18
N LEU A 62 21.00 4.89 -17.29
CA LEU A 62 20.38 3.55 -17.33
C LEU A 62 21.07 2.55 -16.40
N VAL A 63 22.39 2.63 -16.27
CA VAL A 63 23.16 1.79 -15.33
C VAL A 63 22.88 2.19 -13.89
N SER A 64 22.80 3.49 -13.59
CA SER A 64 22.44 3.99 -12.26
C SER A 64 21.06 3.49 -11.84
N ASP A 65 20.06 3.65 -12.70
CA ASP A 65 18.68 3.18 -12.47
C ASP A 65 18.64 1.67 -12.21
N LEU A 66 19.41 0.90 -12.97
CA LEU A 66 19.50 -0.55 -12.80
C LEU A 66 20.09 -0.93 -11.44
N ILE A 67 21.16 -0.26 -11.02
CA ILE A 67 21.81 -0.51 -9.73
C ILE A 67 20.86 -0.16 -8.57
N GLU A 68 20.22 1.02 -8.63
CA GLU A 68 19.26 1.45 -7.61
C GLU A 68 18.10 0.45 -7.48
N LYS A 69 17.57 -0.05 -8.61
CA LYS A 69 16.51 -1.06 -8.60
C LYS A 69 16.98 -2.40 -8.06
N ALA A 70 18.20 -2.83 -8.41
CA ALA A 70 18.78 -4.05 -7.88
C ALA A 70 18.99 -3.97 -6.35
N ASP A 71 19.43 -2.82 -5.84
CA ASP A 71 19.59 -2.59 -4.40
C ASP A 71 18.24 -2.56 -3.66
N SER A 72 17.21 -1.98 -4.27
CA SER A 72 15.84 -2.03 -3.75
C SER A 72 15.33 -3.47 -3.62
N ILE A 73 15.48 -4.27 -4.68
CA ILE A 73 15.11 -5.70 -4.68
C ILE A 73 15.87 -6.46 -3.60
N ARG A 74 17.19 -6.22 -3.49
CA ARG A 74 18.03 -6.85 -2.47
C ARG A 74 17.55 -6.49 -1.07
N SER A 75 17.19 -5.24 -0.83
CA SER A 75 16.62 -4.79 0.44
C SER A 75 15.32 -5.54 0.74
N ILE A 76 14.40 -5.64 -0.21
CA ILE A 76 13.14 -6.39 -0.04
C ILE A 76 13.41 -7.85 0.33
N ILE A 77 14.34 -8.51 -0.36
CA ILE A 77 14.73 -9.90 -0.07
C ILE A 77 15.25 -10.04 1.36
N HIS A 78 16.04 -9.09 1.86
CA HIS A 78 16.52 -9.11 3.24
C HIS A 78 15.41 -8.96 4.30
N HIS A 79 14.27 -8.37 3.95
CA HIS A 79 13.12 -8.22 4.83
C HIS A 79 12.10 -9.36 4.68
N LEU A 80 12.31 -10.31 3.76
CA LEU A 80 11.45 -11.47 3.67
C LEU A 80 11.60 -12.35 4.92
N PRO A 81 10.50 -12.88 5.47
CA PRO A 81 10.56 -13.80 6.59
C PRO A 81 11.35 -15.05 6.19
N THR A 82 12.31 -15.45 7.01
CA THR A 82 13.14 -16.63 6.77
C THR A 82 12.38 -17.89 7.18
N ALA A 83 12.80 -19.07 6.73
CA ALA A 83 12.23 -20.36 7.16
C ALA A 83 12.23 -20.57 8.69
N GLN A 84 13.10 -19.87 9.43
CA GLN A 84 13.05 -19.83 10.90
C GLN A 84 11.94 -18.92 11.46
N ASP A 85 11.57 -17.87 10.73
CA ASP A 85 10.53 -16.90 11.11
C ASP A 85 9.14 -17.39 10.70
N LEU A 86 9.08 -18.25 9.68
CA LEU A 86 7.87 -18.91 9.24
C LEU A 86 7.49 -19.99 10.27
N ALA A 87 6.45 -19.68 11.05
CA ALA A 87 5.77 -20.67 11.87
C ALA A 87 5.43 -21.91 11.02
N THR A 88 5.63 -23.10 11.57
CA THR A 88 5.18 -24.32 10.90
C THR A 88 3.67 -24.26 10.70
N ASP A 89 3.11 -24.94 9.69
CA ASP A 89 1.66 -24.96 9.43
C ASP A 89 0.82 -25.24 10.71
N THR A 90 1.33 -26.10 11.59
CA THR A 90 0.71 -26.41 12.89
C THR A 90 0.73 -25.25 13.88
N GLN A 91 1.79 -24.46 13.91
CA GLN A 91 1.92 -23.26 14.74
C GLN A 91 1.03 -22.13 14.19
N LEU A 92 1.00 -21.95 12.86
CA LEU A 92 0.09 -21.03 12.18
C LEU A 92 -1.36 -21.36 12.47
N GLN A 93 -1.74 -22.64 12.36
CA GLN A 93 -3.10 -23.08 12.69
C GLN A 93 -3.46 -22.75 14.14
N THR A 94 -2.56 -23.07 15.08
CA THR A 94 -2.77 -22.74 16.51
C THR A 94 -2.94 -21.24 16.73
N GLN A 95 -2.13 -20.41 16.08
CA GLN A 95 -2.25 -18.96 16.17
C GLN A 95 -3.57 -18.44 15.58
N LEU A 96 -3.99 -18.99 14.44
CA LEU A 96 -5.27 -18.64 13.81
C LEU A 96 -6.46 -19.04 14.69
N ASP A 97 -6.42 -20.24 15.27
CA ASP A 97 -7.46 -20.72 16.19
C ASP A 97 -7.53 -19.83 17.44
N GLN A 98 -6.38 -19.40 17.97
CA GLN A 98 -6.32 -18.48 19.11
C GLN A 98 -6.89 -17.10 18.76
N ILE A 99 -6.50 -16.52 17.62
CA ILE A 99 -7.02 -15.23 17.15
C ILE A 99 -8.54 -15.32 16.93
N GLN A 100 -9.02 -16.43 16.36
CA GLN A 100 -10.45 -16.66 16.17
C GLN A 100 -11.20 -16.71 17.50
N TYR A 101 -10.65 -17.42 18.49
CA TYR A 101 -11.22 -17.47 19.83
C TYR A 101 -11.27 -16.09 20.48
N ASP A 102 -10.18 -15.32 20.40
CA ASP A 102 -10.09 -13.98 20.96
C ASP A 102 -11.07 -13.01 20.28
N MET A 103 -11.23 -13.12 18.94
CA MET A 103 -12.24 -12.35 18.20
C MET A 103 -13.66 -12.69 18.62
N GLN A 104 -13.99 -13.97 18.77
CA GLN A 104 -15.32 -14.39 19.22
C GLN A 104 -15.64 -13.86 20.62
N ARG A 105 -14.65 -13.93 21.51
CA ARG A 105 -14.79 -13.40 22.87
C ARG A 105 -14.96 -11.88 22.86
N ALA A 106 -14.12 -11.15 22.13
CA ALA A 106 -14.21 -9.69 22.03
C ALA A 106 -15.55 -9.23 21.44
N ASN A 107 -16.06 -9.94 20.42
CA ASN A 107 -17.38 -9.66 19.84
C ASN A 107 -18.50 -9.90 20.86
N HIS A 108 -18.43 -10.99 21.63
CA HIS A 108 -19.43 -11.27 22.65
C HIS A 108 -19.43 -10.21 23.76
N GLU A 109 -18.25 -9.81 24.25
CA GLU A 109 -18.10 -8.72 25.21
C GLU A 109 -18.64 -7.39 24.65
N TYR A 110 -18.37 -7.11 23.37
CA TYR A 110 -18.91 -5.94 22.68
C TYR A 110 -20.44 -5.96 22.59
N GLU A 111 -21.06 -7.08 22.22
CA GLU A 111 -22.52 -7.24 22.17
C GLU A 111 -23.16 -6.97 23.54
N GLN A 112 -22.58 -7.51 24.61
CA GLN A 112 -23.04 -7.27 25.97
C GLN A 112 -22.94 -5.79 26.36
N ALA A 113 -21.81 -5.15 26.07
CA ALA A 113 -21.61 -3.72 26.35
C ALA A 113 -22.62 -2.85 25.60
N VAL A 114 -22.90 -3.17 24.33
CA VAL A 114 -23.90 -2.47 23.52
C VAL A 114 -25.31 -2.67 24.09
N HIS A 115 -25.64 -3.89 24.55
CA HIS A 115 -26.92 -4.15 25.18
C HIS A 115 -27.09 -3.30 26.46
N MET A 116 -26.08 -3.32 27.35
CA MET A 116 -26.09 -2.53 28.59
C MET A 116 -26.22 -1.02 28.31
N ALA A 117 -25.48 -0.50 27.34
CA ALA A 117 -25.56 0.90 26.94
C ALA A 117 -26.95 1.28 26.41
N ASN A 118 -27.60 0.37 25.66
CA ASN A 118 -28.95 0.60 25.16
C ASN A 118 -30.01 0.61 26.27
N GLU A 119 -29.90 -0.29 27.26
CA GLU A 119 -30.80 -0.29 28.41
C GLU A 119 -30.62 0.98 29.25
N LEU A 120 -29.38 1.37 29.55
CA LEU A 120 -29.10 2.62 30.24
C LEU A 120 -29.65 3.83 29.49
N ARG A 121 -29.50 3.86 28.16
CA ARG A 121 -30.06 4.92 27.30
C ARG A 121 -31.59 4.99 27.41
N LYS A 122 -32.29 3.85 27.48
CA LYS A 122 -33.74 3.81 27.67
C LYS A 122 -34.12 4.36 29.04
N GLU A 123 -33.41 3.97 30.09
CA GLU A 123 -33.66 4.44 31.46
C GLU A 123 -33.44 5.95 31.60
N VAL A 124 -32.32 6.47 31.08
CA VAL A 124 -32.03 7.91 31.06
C VAL A 124 -33.11 8.67 30.28
N LYS A 125 -33.57 8.14 29.14
CA LYS A 125 -34.65 8.76 28.36
C LYS A 125 -35.97 8.80 29.15
N ALA A 126 -36.30 7.73 29.86
CA ALA A 126 -37.50 7.68 30.70
C ALA A 126 -37.42 8.70 31.85
N LEU A 127 -36.28 8.79 32.54
CA LEU A 127 -36.06 9.78 33.59
C LEU A 127 -36.17 11.21 33.06
N LEU A 128 -35.56 11.51 31.91
CA LEU A 128 -35.67 12.83 31.27
C LEU A 128 -37.11 13.19 30.93
N GLN A 129 -37.91 12.21 30.48
CA GLN A 129 -39.33 12.43 30.18
C GLN A 129 -40.13 12.75 31.46
N VAL A 130 -39.92 12.01 32.54
CA VAL A 130 -40.56 12.30 33.84
C VAL A 130 -40.18 13.70 34.36
N VAL A 131 -38.90 14.09 34.25
CA VAL A 131 -38.45 15.43 34.66
C VAL A 131 -39.09 16.51 33.79
N ALA A 132 -39.16 16.31 32.48
CA ALA A 132 -39.80 17.24 31.56
C ALA A 132 -41.31 17.39 31.86
N ASP A 133 -42.00 16.29 32.08
CA ASP A 133 -43.43 16.27 32.43
C ASP A 133 -43.68 16.99 33.75
N THR A 134 -42.88 16.70 34.79
CA THR A 134 -42.96 17.35 36.10
C THR A 134 -42.72 18.85 36.01
N HIS A 135 -41.72 19.27 35.23
CA HIS A 135 -41.41 20.68 35.02
C HIS A 135 -42.54 21.40 34.24
N SER A 136 -43.12 20.75 33.23
CA SER A 136 -44.26 21.29 32.49
C SER A 136 -45.51 21.45 33.39
N ALA A 137 -45.82 20.46 34.22
CA ALA A 137 -46.92 20.49 35.16
C ALA A 137 -46.71 21.58 36.23
N SER A 138 -45.50 21.70 36.77
CA SER A 138 -45.15 22.76 37.73
C SER A 138 -45.31 24.16 37.14
N ARG A 139 -44.91 24.34 35.87
CA ARG A 139 -45.11 25.61 35.15
C ARG A 139 -46.58 25.89 34.88
N ALA A 140 -47.37 24.89 34.48
CA ALA A 140 -48.80 25.04 34.28
C ALA A 140 -49.52 25.41 35.58
N TRP A 141 -49.15 24.78 36.69
CA TRP A 141 -49.67 25.12 38.02
C TRP A 141 -49.33 26.57 38.43
N LEU A 142 -48.07 26.98 38.27
CA LEU A 142 -47.65 28.36 38.56
C LEU A 142 -48.41 29.39 37.71
N VAL A 143 -48.66 29.11 36.43
CA VAL A 143 -49.42 30.01 35.54
C VAL A 143 -50.88 30.10 35.97
N HIS A 144 -51.49 29.01 36.41
CA HIS A 144 -52.86 29.00 36.92
C HIS A 144 -53.00 29.79 38.23
N GLU A 145 -52.02 29.69 39.14
CA GLU A 145 -52.05 30.41 40.43
C GLU A 145 -51.75 31.92 40.27
N LEU A 146 -51.08 32.32 39.20
CA LEU A 146 -50.74 33.72 38.89
C LEU A 146 -51.77 34.43 37.99
N GLN A 147 -52.83 33.74 37.55
CA GLN A 147 -53.98 34.36 36.88
C GLN A 147 -55.08 34.65 37.92
N PRO A 148 -55.34 35.94 38.24
CA PRO A 148 -56.38 36.34 39.19
C PRO A 148 -57.80 36.13 38.67
#